data_AF-A0A1X7KPB6-F1
#
_entry.id   AF-A0A1X7KPB6-F1
#
_cell.length_a   1.000
_cell.length_b   1.000
_cell.length_c   1.000
_cell.angle_alpha   90.00
_cell.angle_beta   90.00
_cell.angle_gamma   90.00
#
_symmetry.space_group_name_H-M   'P 1'
#
loop_
_entity.id
_entity.type
_entity.pdbx_description
1 polymer ?
#
loop_
_entity_poly.entity_id
_entity_poly.type
_entity_poly.pdbx_seq_one_letter_code
_entity_poly.pdbx_strand_id
1 'polypeptide(L)' 'MHKEMSALPTTMLITLWAKATESSMERPLLRDPKAVEIMKAVDFDFSVFDGCWKS' A
#
# COMPACT_ATOMS: atom_id res chain seq x y z
N MET A 1 2.87 -8.44 -24.29
CA MET A 1 1.83 -7.48 -23.86
C MET A 1 2.34 -6.78 -22.63
N HIS A 2 2.64 -5.48 -22.71
CA HIS A 2 2.96 -4.66 -21.54
C HIS A 2 1.72 -4.61 -20.65
N LYS A 3 1.87 -5.02 -19.39
CA LYS A 3 0.81 -4.96 -18.39
C LYS A 3 0.72 -3.51 -17.94
N GLU A 4 -0.29 -2.79 -18.44
CA GLU A 4 -0.65 -1.43 -18.02
C GLU A 4 -1.05 -1.45 -16.53
N MET A 5 -0.07 -1.49 -15.61
CA MET A 5 -0.29 -1.19 -14.19
C MET A 5 -0.33 0.33 -13.94
N SER A 6 -0.28 1.10 -15.02
CA SER A 6 -0.38 2.58 -15.11
C SER A 6 -1.77 3.15 -14.78
N ALA A 7 -2.80 2.31 -14.62
CA ALA A 7 -4.19 2.78 -14.48
C ALA A 7 -4.69 2.94 -13.04
N LEU A 8 -3.92 2.52 -12.02
CA LEU A 8 -4.35 2.69 -10.63
C LEU A 8 -4.10 4.13 -10.17
N PRO A 9 -5.14 4.88 -9.74
CA PRO A 9 -4.96 6.22 -9.22
C PRO A 9 -4.04 6.22 -7.99
N THR A 10 -3.11 7.19 -7.91
CA THR A 10 -2.19 7.35 -6.76
C THR A 10 -2.94 7.43 -5.43
N THR A 11 -4.14 8.02 -5.42
CA THR A 11 -5.01 8.09 -4.23
C THR A 11 -5.47 6.72 -3.72
N MET A 12 -5.62 5.73 -4.60
CA MET A 12 -5.91 4.35 -4.21
C MET A 12 -4.65 3.62 -3.72
N LEU A 13 -3.49 3.94 -4.29
CA LEU A 13 -2.22 3.33 -3.88
C LEU A 13 -1.80 3.78 -2.47
N ILE A 14 -1.94 5.07 -2.15
CA ILE A 14 -1.62 5.58 -0.80
C ILE A 14 -2.56 5.00 0.26
N THR A 15 -3.84 4.80 -0.07
CA THR A 15 -4.81 4.19 0.87
C THR A 15 -4.56 2.71 1.07
N LEU A 16 -4.23 1.98 0.01
CA LEU A 16 -3.81 0.57 0.08
C LEU A 16 -2.55 0.42 0.94
N TRP A 17 -1.53 1.25 0.69
CA TRP A 17 -0.29 1.27 1.47
C TRP A 17 -0.56 1.52 2.96
N ALA A 18 -1.34 2.55 3.30
CA ALA A 18 -1.65 2.88 4.69
C ALA A 18 -2.30 1.70 5.43
N LYS A 19 -3.28 1.02 4.81
CA LYS A 19 -3.94 -0.17 5.37
C LYS A 19 -2.99 -1.34 5.59
N ALA A 20 -2.14 -1.63 4.61
CA ALA A 20 -1.19 -2.73 4.68
C ALA A 20 -0.09 -2.48 5.72
N THR A 21 0.44 -1.25 5.75
CA THR A 21 1.43 -0.80 6.75
C THR A 21 0.86 -0.85 8.15
N GLU A 22 -0.33 -0.30 8.39
CA GLU A 22 -1.04 -0.36 9.68
C GLU A 22 -1.22 -1.81 10.13
N SER A 23 -1.66 -2.70 9.24
CA SER A 23 -1.88 -4.11 9.53
C SER A 23 -0.63 -4.86 9.99
N SER A 24 0.56 -4.35 9.67
CA SER A 24 1.85 -4.93 10.03
C SER A 24 2.42 -4.40 11.36
N MET A 25 1.80 -3.38 11.95
CA MET A 25 2.25 -2.82 13.23
C MET A 25 2.03 -3.82 14.38
N GLU A 26 2.76 -3.64 15.49
CA GLU A 26 2.65 -4.51 16.67
C GLU A 26 1.23 -4.47 17.27
N ARG A 27 0.60 -3.30 17.26
CA ARG A 27 -0.76 -3.05 17.81
C ARG A 27 -1.62 -2.31 16.79
N PRO A 28 -2.07 -2.99 15.73
CA PRO A 28 -2.79 -2.35 14.64
C PRO A 28 -4.21 -1.95 15.07
N LEU A 29 -4.61 -0.72 14.73
CA LEU A 29 -6.00 -0.24 14.83
C LEU A 29 -6.91 -0.96 13.83
N LEU A 30 -6.38 -1.27 12.64
CA LEU A 30 -7.08 -2.01 11.58
C LEU A 30 -6.23 -3.19 11.10
N ARG A 31 -6.86 -4.37 11.01
CA ARG A 31 -6.26 -5.57 10.42
C ARG A 31 -6.89 -5.84 9.06
N ASP A 32 -6.14 -5.63 7.99
CA ASP A 32 -6.55 -5.79 6.61
C ASP A 32 -5.56 -6.73 5.88
N PRO A 33 -5.66 -8.06 6.08
CA PRO A 33 -4.76 -9.02 5.46
C PRO A 33 -4.87 -9.00 3.93
N LYS A 34 -6.02 -8.58 3.39
CA LYS A 34 -6.22 -8.46 1.95
C LYS A 34 -5.45 -7.27 1.38
N ALA A 35 -5.37 -6.14 2.11
CA ALA A 35 -4.51 -5.04 1.71
C ALA A 35 -3.03 -5.46 1.62
N VAL A 36 -2.54 -6.26 2.58
CA VAL A 36 -1.16 -6.80 2.55
C VAL A 36 -0.94 -7.70 1.33
N GLU A 37 -1.90 -8.56 1.00
CA GLU A 37 -1.84 -9.44 -0.18
C GLU A 37 -1.83 -8.64 -1.48
N ILE A 38 -2.73 -7.65 -1.61
CA ILE A 38 -2.81 -6.80 -2.81
C ILE A 38 -1.52 -5.99 -2.97
N MET A 39 -1.00 -5.38 -1.88
CA MET A 39 0.24 -4.60 -1.91
C MET A 39 1.43 -5.43 -2.42
N LYS A 40 1.49 -6.73 -2.11
CA LYS A 40 2.52 -7.65 -2.62
C LYS A 40 2.33 -8.05 -4.09
N ALA A 41 1.11 -7.94 -4.62
CA ALA A 41 0.77 -8.35 -5.99
C ALA A 41 0.78 -7.19 -6.99
N VAL A 42 0.71 -5.94 -6.51
CA VAL A 42 0.82 -4.73 -7.32
C VAL A 42 2.29 -4.45 -7.60
N ASP A 43 2.64 -4.30 -8.88
CA ASP A 43 3.97 -3.88 -9.32
C ASP A 43 4.10 -2.36 -9.20
N PHE A 44 4.25 -1.90 -7.95
CA PHE A 44 4.44 -0.50 -7.62
C PHE A 44 5.45 -0.39 -6.47
N ASP A 45 6.36 0.57 -6.59
CA ASP A 45 7.31 0.87 -5.52
C ASP A 45 6.63 1.69 -4.43
N PHE A 46 6.14 1.01 -3.39
CA PHE A 46 5.49 1.65 -2.25
C PHE A 46 6.45 2.40 -1.31
N SER A 47 7.77 2.26 -1.47
CA SER A 47 8.74 2.97 -0.63
C SER A 47 8.69 4.50 -0.81
N VAL A 48 8.10 4.98 -1.91
CA VAL A 48 7.84 6.42 -2.15
C VAL A 48 6.93 7.05 -1.10
N PHE A 49 6.16 6.23 -0.36
CA PHE A 49 5.32 6.69 0.76
C PHE A 49 6.03 6.56 2.11
N ASP A 50 7.22 5.98 2.18
CA ASP A 50 7.93 5.85 3.46
C ASP A 50 8.29 7.24 4.01
N GLY A 51 8.01 7.44 5.30
CA GLY A 51 8.27 8.71 5.97
C GLY A 51 7.30 9.85 5.63
N CYS A 52 6.26 9.64 4.82
CA CYS A 52 5.26 10.69 4.54
C CYS A 52 4.50 11.20 5.78
N TRP A 53 4.59 10.47 6.90
CA TRP A 53 4.01 10.83 8.21
C TRP A 53 5.03 11.43 9.19
N LYS A 54 6.31 11.49 8.83
CA LYS A 54 7.37 12.05 9.69
C LYS A 54 7.48 13.56 9.43
N SER A 55 6.82 14.35 10.26
CA SER A 55 7.06 15.80 10.42
C SER A 55 8.29 16.06 11.29
#